data_AF-A0A2E6AJE7-F1
#
_entry.id   AF-A0A2E6AJE7-F1
#
_cell.length_a   1.000
_cell.length_b   1.000
_cell.length_c   1.000
_cell.angle_alpha   90.00
_cell.angle_beta   90.00
_cell.angle_gamma   90.00
#
_symmetry.space_group_name_H-M   'P 1'
#
loop_
_entity.id
_entity.type
_entity.pdbx_description
1 polymer ?
#
loop_
_entity_poly.entity_id
_entity_poly.type
_entity_poly.pdbx_seq_one_letter_code
_entity_poly.pdbx_strand_id
1 'polypeptide(L)'
;MASCLLGIGSNLGDRRSQIVSAVSGLRAHPQIESVYLSSLHESRPVGGPPGQGSFLNAAARLETSLEPHALLRVTQECERSLGRQRSTAWDARLIDLDLLLFEDLVMADAQLQIPHPWMIVRNFVLAPSVEVAAAMIHPQFGFTVEQLQERLRTIPPRYVVWGDLSFPERAEIAERCGGRWVGFSAKDPVGFVFPTGELDVEFVRSAVTLLTNSPWCEPNLMKPCLTEIWLDLVQAIAQRELSGQELTDFQQLNTELTRSLPTPKLVVMVRSDRTSDIVATMERELIRLKCSPFLTIPRSKRLVDQVASAVLASN
;
A
#
# COMPACT_ATOMS: atom_id res chain seq x y z
N MET A 1 -26.08 -12.50 -0.43
CA MET A 1 -25.48 -11.73 -1.53
C MET A 1 -24.25 -11.06 -0.99
N ALA A 2 -23.18 -11.02 -1.78
CA ALA A 2 -21.89 -10.47 -1.39
C ALA A 2 -21.83 -8.97 -1.64
N SER A 3 -21.37 -8.19 -0.65
CA SER A 3 -21.09 -6.76 -0.82
C SER A 3 -19.70 -6.55 -1.40
N CYS A 4 -19.61 -5.86 -2.53
CA CYS A 4 -18.39 -5.64 -3.29
C CYS A 4 -18.12 -4.16 -3.50
N LEU A 5 -16.85 -3.80 -3.63
CA LEU A 5 -16.39 -2.46 -3.95
C LEU A 5 -15.57 -2.49 -5.23
N LEU A 6 -15.95 -1.68 -6.21
CA LEU A 6 -15.24 -1.49 -7.46
C LEU A 6 -14.62 -0.10 -7.54
N GLY A 7 -13.42 0.01 -8.10
CA GLY A 7 -12.81 1.24 -8.56
C GLY A 7 -13.06 1.41 -10.05
N ILE A 8 -13.39 2.61 -10.49
CA ILE A 8 -13.68 2.91 -11.90
C ILE A 8 -12.81 4.09 -12.34
N GLY A 9 -12.14 3.98 -13.49
CA GLY A 9 -11.27 5.04 -14.02
C GLY A 9 -11.36 5.19 -15.53
N SER A 10 -11.30 6.43 -16.02
CA SER A 10 -11.26 6.77 -17.45
C SER A 10 -10.43 8.02 -17.71
N ASN A 11 -9.55 8.01 -18.73
CA ASN A 11 -8.78 9.19 -19.15
C ASN A 11 -8.85 9.51 -20.65
N LEU A 12 -9.58 8.72 -21.44
CA LEU A 12 -9.74 8.95 -22.89
C LEU A 12 -11.21 9.20 -23.27
N GLY A 13 -11.42 10.01 -24.30
CA GLY A 13 -12.74 10.30 -24.86
C GLY A 13 -13.67 11.03 -23.88
N ASP A 14 -14.98 10.77 -24.00
CA ASP A 14 -15.98 11.26 -23.04
C ASP A 14 -15.95 10.41 -21.76
N ARG A 15 -14.98 10.72 -20.90
CA ARG A 15 -14.70 10.02 -19.63
C ARG A 15 -15.95 9.85 -18.74
N ARG A 16 -16.83 10.85 -18.71
CA ARG A 16 -18.07 10.80 -17.91
C ARG A 16 -19.06 9.81 -18.51
N SER A 17 -19.30 9.90 -19.81
CA SER A 17 -20.18 8.96 -20.51
C SER A 17 -19.70 7.51 -20.39
N GLN A 18 -18.39 7.29 -20.44
CA GLN A 18 -17.79 5.96 -20.25
C GLN A 18 -18.09 5.39 -18.87
N ILE A 19 -17.88 6.16 -17.81
CA ILE A 19 -18.17 5.72 -16.42
C ILE A 19 -19.67 5.44 -16.24
N VAL A 20 -20.54 6.33 -16.73
CA VAL A 20 -22.01 6.16 -16.64
C VAL A 20 -22.46 4.90 -17.40
N SER A 21 -21.90 4.65 -18.58
CA SER A 21 -22.23 3.49 -19.39
C SER A 21 -21.75 2.19 -18.74
N ALA A 22 -20.55 2.18 -18.15
CA ALA A 22 -20.03 1.01 -17.42
C ALA A 22 -20.94 0.65 -16.23
N VAL A 23 -21.33 1.65 -15.44
CA VAL A 23 -22.24 1.45 -14.29
C VAL A 23 -23.63 1.01 -14.75
N SER A 24 -24.10 1.51 -15.89
CA SER A 24 -25.37 1.06 -16.47
C SER A 24 -25.31 -0.41 -16.91
N GLY A 25 -24.17 -0.85 -17.48
CA GLY A 25 -23.91 -2.26 -17.79
C GLY A 25 -23.92 -3.15 -16.56
N LEU A 26 -23.30 -2.72 -15.45
CA LEU A 26 -23.35 -3.44 -14.18
C LEU A 26 -24.78 -3.56 -13.64
N ARG A 27 -25.56 -2.46 -13.66
CA ARG A 27 -26.96 -2.44 -13.20
C ARG A 27 -27.90 -3.32 -14.01
N ALA A 28 -27.57 -3.55 -15.28
CA ALA A 28 -28.38 -4.39 -16.16
C ALA A 28 -28.12 -5.91 -15.95
N HIS A 29 -27.07 -6.28 -15.22
CA HIS A 29 -26.73 -7.69 -15.01
C HIS A 29 -27.67 -8.33 -13.96
N PRO A 30 -28.34 -9.46 -14.26
CA PRO A 30 -29.40 -10.01 -13.41
C PRO A 30 -28.93 -10.53 -12.04
N GLN A 31 -27.62 -10.71 -11.86
CA GLN A 31 -27.01 -11.15 -10.60
C GLN A 31 -26.32 -10.02 -9.83
N ILE A 32 -26.44 -8.77 -10.28
CA ILE A 32 -25.90 -7.58 -9.61
C ILE A 32 -27.07 -6.71 -9.17
N GLU A 33 -27.12 -6.40 -7.88
CA GLU A 33 -28.13 -5.60 -7.23
C GLU A 33 -27.49 -4.36 -6.57
N SER A 34 -28.33 -3.37 -6.25
CA SER A 34 -27.96 -2.24 -5.37
C SER A 34 -26.63 -1.55 -5.71
N VAL A 35 -26.47 -1.06 -6.97
CA VAL A 35 -25.26 -0.36 -7.42
C VAL A 35 -25.28 1.13 -7.01
N TYR A 36 -24.53 1.46 -5.97
CA TYR A 36 -24.27 2.82 -5.49
C TYR A 36 -22.98 3.37 -6.10
N LEU A 37 -23.08 4.48 -6.82
CA LEU A 37 -21.94 5.13 -7.48
C LEU A 37 -21.57 6.41 -6.72
N SER A 38 -20.28 6.63 -6.49
CA SER A 38 -19.75 7.86 -5.91
C SER A 38 -19.91 9.06 -6.87
N SER A 39 -19.60 10.26 -6.39
CA SER A 39 -19.29 11.38 -7.27
C SER A 39 -18.06 11.08 -8.16
N LEU A 40 -17.85 11.88 -9.20
CA LEU A 40 -16.70 11.76 -10.10
C LEU A 40 -15.55 12.62 -9.59
N HIS A 41 -14.37 12.02 -9.45
CA HIS A 41 -13.16 12.66 -8.94
C HIS A 41 -12.13 12.81 -10.04
N GLU A 42 -11.72 14.05 -10.35
CA GLU A 42 -10.62 14.27 -11.30
C GLU A 42 -9.26 14.12 -10.60
N SER A 43 -8.33 13.44 -11.26
CA SER A 43 -6.97 13.25 -10.77
C SER A 43 -5.97 13.29 -11.91
N ARG A 44 -4.71 13.64 -11.59
CA ARG A 44 -3.60 13.52 -12.54
C ARG A 44 -3.28 12.04 -12.79
N PRO A 45 -2.75 11.67 -13.96
CA PRO A 45 -2.24 10.33 -14.22
C PRO A 45 -1.23 9.88 -13.18
N VAL A 46 -1.39 8.63 -12.78
CA VAL A 46 -0.66 7.98 -11.71
C VAL A 46 0.19 6.89 -12.38
N GLY A 47 1.44 7.22 -12.69
CA GLY A 47 2.31 6.36 -13.52
C GLY A 47 2.00 6.43 -15.02
N GLY A 48 2.61 5.52 -15.80
CA GLY A 48 2.47 5.45 -17.25
C GLY A 48 3.35 6.44 -18.05
N PRO A 49 3.30 6.39 -19.40
CA PRO A 49 4.06 7.30 -20.25
C PRO A 49 3.71 8.79 -20.00
N PRO A 50 4.68 9.72 -20.15
CA PRO A 50 4.40 11.14 -20.03
C PRO A 50 3.43 11.62 -21.12
N GLY A 51 2.65 12.66 -20.80
CA GLY A 51 1.71 13.29 -21.74
C GLY A 51 0.26 12.78 -21.67
N GLN A 52 -0.06 11.87 -20.75
CA GLN A 52 -1.45 11.44 -20.54
C GLN A 52 -2.33 12.57 -19.96
N GLY A 53 -3.59 12.63 -20.40
CA GLY A 53 -4.59 13.53 -19.84
C GLY A 53 -5.10 13.07 -18.48
N SER A 54 -5.74 13.97 -17.72
CA SER A 54 -6.33 13.68 -16.40
C SER A 54 -7.31 12.51 -16.44
N PHE A 55 -7.34 11.72 -15.37
CA PHE A 55 -8.33 10.68 -15.14
C PHE A 55 -9.57 11.24 -14.43
N LEU A 56 -10.76 10.81 -14.83
CA LEU A 56 -11.93 10.78 -13.95
C LEU A 56 -11.98 9.41 -13.27
N ASN A 57 -12.15 9.41 -11.95
CA ASN A 57 -12.31 8.21 -11.15
C ASN A 57 -13.63 8.23 -10.39
N ALA A 58 -14.15 7.05 -10.10
CA ALA A 58 -15.30 6.84 -9.24
C ALA A 58 -15.14 5.51 -8.49
N ALA A 59 -16.00 5.26 -7.53
CA ALA A 59 -16.14 3.98 -6.87
C ALA A 59 -17.59 3.53 -6.93
N ALA A 60 -17.82 2.23 -7.09
CA ALA A 60 -19.15 1.64 -7.03
C ALA A 60 -19.20 0.57 -5.95
N ARG A 61 -20.10 0.73 -4.97
CA ARG A 61 -20.50 -0.37 -4.08
C ARG A 61 -21.68 -1.09 -4.72
N LEU A 62 -21.62 -2.41 -4.75
CA LEU A 62 -22.70 -3.24 -5.28
C LEU A 62 -22.91 -4.49 -4.42
N GLU A 63 -24.09 -5.10 -4.55
CA GLU A 63 -24.39 -6.40 -3.98
C GLU A 63 -24.53 -7.41 -5.13
N THR A 64 -24.04 -8.63 -4.96
CA THR A 64 -24.10 -9.62 -6.05
C THR A 64 -24.23 -11.05 -5.54
N SER A 65 -24.82 -11.93 -6.36
CA SER A 65 -24.76 -13.38 -6.18
C SER A 65 -23.67 -14.05 -7.02
N LEU A 66 -22.86 -13.25 -7.74
CA LEU A 66 -21.73 -13.74 -8.53
C LEU A 66 -20.56 -14.10 -7.63
N GLU A 67 -19.90 -15.21 -7.95
CA GLU A 67 -18.56 -15.51 -7.43
C GLU A 67 -17.52 -14.47 -7.91
N PRO A 68 -16.41 -14.25 -7.19
CA PRO A 68 -15.42 -13.21 -7.50
C PRO A 68 -14.91 -13.25 -8.95
N HIS A 69 -14.58 -14.44 -9.47
CA HIS A 69 -14.16 -14.60 -10.86
C HIS A 69 -15.27 -14.32 -11.86
N ALA A 70 -16.53 -14.59 -11.51
CA ALA A 70 -17.67 -14.27 -12.36
C ALA A 70 -17.89 -12.76 -12.42
N LEU A 71 -17.80 -12.07 -11.28
CA LEU A 71 -17.83 -10.60 -11.23
C LEU A 71 -16.68 -9.99 -12.05
N LEU A 72 -15.46 -10.52 -11.94
CA LEU A 72 -14.32 -10.10 -12.76
C LEU A 72 -14.60 -10.24 -14.27
N ARG A 73 -15.25 -11.33 -14.70
CA ARG A 73 -15.62 -11.49 -16.12
C ARG A 73 -16.65 -10.46 -16.56
N VAL A 74 -17.62 -10.12 -15.70
CA VAL A 74 -18.62 -9.09 -15.97
C VAL A 74 -17.96 -7.72 -16.11
N THR A 75 -17.05 -7.34 -15.21
CA THR A 75 -16.34 -6.05 -15.33
C THR A 75 -15.52 -5.99 -16.61
N GLN A 76 -14.82 -7.07 -16.98
CA GLN A 76 -14.06 -7.15 -18.23
C GLN A 76 -14.93 -7.10 -19.49
N GLU A 77 -16.17 -7.63 -19.45
CA GLU A 77 -17.13 -7.49 -20.55
C GLU A 77 -17.65 -6.06 -20.67
N CYS A 78 -17.93 -5.39 -19.56
CA CYS A 78 -18.28 -3.96 -19.56
C CYS A 78 -17.15 -3.12 -20.19
N GLU A 79 -15.90 -3.40 -19.85
CA GLU A 79 -14.76 -2.71 -20.46
C GLU A 79 -14.64 -2.95 -21.97
N ARG A 80 -14.78 -4.22 -22.40
CA ARG A 80 -14.70 -4.58 -23.81
C ARG A 80 -15.81 -3.94 -24.63
N SER A 81 -17.05 -3.92 -24.13
CA SER A 81 -18.19 -3.30 -24.83
C SER A 81 -18.05 -1.78 -24.99
N LEU A 82 -17.28 -1.12 -24.11
CA LEU A 82 -16.96 0.31 -24.18
C LEU A 82 -15.68 0.63 -24.98
N GLY A 83 -15.13 -0.38 -25.66
CA GLY A 83 -14.02 -0.22 -26.59
C GLY A 83 -12.63 -0.33 -25.95
N ARG A 84 -12.51 -0.82 -24.71
CA ARG A 84 -11.18 -1.08 -24.12
C ARG A 84 -10.46 -2.15 -24.92
N GLN A 85 -9.37 -1.76 -25.59
CA GLN A 85 -8.37 -2.66 -26.14
C GLN A 85 -7.24 -2.82 -25.12
N ARG A 86 -6.92 -4.05 -24.71
CA ARG A 86 -5.79 -4.28 -23.80
C ARG A 86 -4.47 -4.03 -24.55
N SER A 87 -3.90 -2.84 -24.38
CA SER A 87 -2.55 -2.48 -24.83
C SER A 87 -1.52 -2.73 -23.71
N THR A 88 -0.36 -2.08 -23.79
CA THR A 88 0.71 -2.11 -22.78
C THR A 88 0.17 -1.76 -21.38
N ALA A 89 0.74 -2.36 -20.34
CA ALA A 89 0.38 -2.02 -18.97
C ALA A 89 0.55 -0.51 -18.70
N TRP A 90 -0.40 0.10 -17.97
CA TRP A 90 -0.41 1.52 -17.56
C TRP A 90 -0.63 2.56 -18.67
N ASP A 91 -1.13 2.11 -19.82
CA ASP A 91 -1.49 3.00 -20.91
C ASP A 91 -2.81 3.75 -20.63
N ALA A 92 -3.06 4.79 -21.42
CA ALA A 92 -4.32 5.51 -21.41
C ALA A 92 -5.48 4.58 -21.82
N ARG A 93 -6.62 4.69 -21.15
CA ARG A 93 -7.75 3.77 -21.28
C ARG A 93 -9.08 4.50 -21.32
N LEU A 94 -9.96 4.00 -22.17
CA LEU A 94 -11.34 4.46 -22.29
C LEU A 94 -12.12 4.22 -21.00
N ILE A 95 -11.92 3.06 -20.37
CA ILE A 95 -12.53 2.70 -19.08
C ILE A 95 -11.73 1.56 -18.43
N ASP A 96 -11.81 1.46 -17.10
CA ASP A 96 -11.15 0.47 -16.26
C ASP A 96 -11.97 0.24 -15.00
N LEU A 97 -12.23 -1.01 -14.67
CA LEU A 97 -13.03 -1.47 -13.55
C LEU A 97 -12.20 -2.46 -12.72
N ASP A 98 -11.67 -1.98 -11.61
CA ASP A 98 -10.88 -2.77 -10.66
C ASP A 98 -11.80 -3.31 -9.56
N LEU A 99 -11.76 -4.63 -9.30
CA LEU A 99 -12.42 -5.23 -8.14
C LEU A 99 -11.55 -5.00 -6.89
N LEU A 100 -11.99 -4.13 -5.99
CA LEU A 100 -11.21 -3.66 -4.83
C LEU A 100 -11.41 -4.53 -3.59
N LEU A 101 -12.66 -4.76 -3.21
CA LEU A 101 -13.06 -5.59 -2.08
C LEU A 101 -14.22 -6.49 -2.47
N PHE A 102 -14.27 -7.68 -1.88
CA PHE A 102 -15.36 -8.63 -1.99
C PHE A 102 -15.58 -9.23 -0.60
N GLU A 103 -16.55 -8.69 0.13
CA GLU A 103 -16.77 -9.01 1.55
C GLU A 103 -15.47 -9.05 2.38
N ASP A 104 -15.26 -10.11 3.14
CA ASP A 104 -14.06 -10.40 3.93
C ASP A 104 -13.07 -11.33 3.18
N LEU A 105 -13.27 -11.55 1.88
CA LEU A 105 -12.46 -12.46 1.08
C LEU A 105 -11.02 -11.97 0.92
N VAL A 106 -10.09 -12.89 1.18
CA VAL A 106 -8.67 -12.75 0.82
C VAL A 106 -8.34 -13.87 -0.17
N MET A 107 -8.03 -13.49 -1.41
CA MET A 107 -7.65 -14.42 -2.47
C MET A 107 -6.57 -13.84 -3.36
N ALA A 108 -5.71 -14.71 -3.88
CA ALA A 108 -4.70 -14.36 -4.87
C ALA A 108 -4.44 -15.56 -5.79
N ASP A 109 -4.71 -15.37 -7.07
CA ASP A 109 -4.37 -16.32 -8.13
C ASP A 109 -3.81 -15.59 -9.36
N ALA A 110 -3.62 -16.31 -10.46
CA ALA A 110 -3.03 -15.76 -11.68
C ALA A 110 -3.88 -14.68 -12.38
N GLN A 111 -5.18 -14.60 -12.08
CA GLN A 111 -6.14 -13.71 -12.73
C GLN A 111 -6.70 -12.64 -11.78
N LEU A 112 -6.80 -12.94 -10.49
CA LEU A 112 -7.50 -12.09 -9.52
C LEU A 112 -6.77 -12.01 -8.18
N GLN A 113 -6.69 -10.80 -7.64
CA GLN A 113 -6.19 -10.54 -6.30
C GLN A 113 -7.17 -9.64 -5.56
N ILE A 114 -7.70 -10.13 -4.44
CA ILE A 114 -8.64 -9.42 -3.55
C ILE A 114 -8.14 -9.57 -2.11
N PRO A 115 -8.08 -8.49 -1.31
CA PRO A 115 -8.26 -7.09 -1.70
C PRO A 115 -7.31 -6.66 -2.81
N HIS A 116 -7.72 -5.68 -3.62
CA HIS A 116 -6.85 -5.16 -4.67
C HIS A 116 -5.57 -4.62 -4.02
N PRO A 117 -4.37 -5.12 -4.40
CA PRO A 117 -3.13 -4.93 -3.65
C PRO A 117 -2.74 -3.46 -3.46
N TRP A 118 -3.34 -2.62 -4.28
CA TRP A 118 -2.96 -1.26 -4.54
C TRP A 118 -4.05 -0.26 -4.09
N MET A 119 -5.18 -0.72 -3.55
CA MET A 119 -6.26 0.17 -3.15
C MET A 119 -5.86 1.09 -1.98
N ILE A 120 -5.15 0.55 -0.98
CA ILE A 120 -4.88 1.21 0.30
C ILE A 120 -3.94 2.42 0.17
N VAL A 121 -3.20 2.49 -0.92
CA VAL A 121 -2.24 3.55 -1.17
C VAL A 121 -2.77 4.58 -2.16
N ARG A 122 -3.88 4.32 -2.88
CA ARG A 122 -4.43 5.19 -3.92
C ARG A 122 -5.53 6.11 -3.39
N ASN A 123 -5.23 7.40 -3.20
CA ASN A 123 -6.26 8.34 -2.73
C ASN A 123 -7.36 8.55 -3.78
N PHE A 124 -7.06 8.51 -5.08
CA PHE A 124 -8.08 8.56 -6.14
C PHE A 124 -8.98 7.31 -6.19
N VAL A 125 -8.61 6.24 -5.47
CA VAL A 125 -9.46 5.06 -5.22
C VAL A 125 -10.21 5.23 -3.90
N LEU A 126 -9.51 5.55 -2.80
CA LEU A 126 -10.10 5.63 -1.48
C LEU A 126 -11.08 6.80 -1.32
N ALA A 127 -10.78 7.97 -1.89
CA ALA A 127 -11.64 9.14 -1.78
C ALA A 127 -13.06 8.93 -2.32
N PRO A 128 -13.26 8.46 -3.57
CA PRO A 128 -14.60 8.09 -4.02
C PRO A 128 -15.17 6.87 -3.26
N SER A 129 -14.32 5.93 -2.82
CA SER A 129 -14.78 4.74 -2.09
C SER A 129 -15.42 5.08 -0.74
N VAL A 130 -14.91 6.09 -0.03
CA VAL A 130 -15.50 6.54 1.25
C VAL A 130 -16.96 6.98 1.08
N GLU A 131 -17.32 7.61 -0.04
CA GLU A 131 -18.70 8.07 -0.28
C GLU A 131 -19.72 6.92 -0.33
N VAL A 132 -19.31 5.72 -0.75
CA VAL A 132 -20.21 4.59 -0.99
C VAL A 132 -19.98 3.41 -0.04
N ALA A 133 -18.82 3.36 0.62
CA ALA A 133 -18.34 2.21 1.36
C ALA A 133 -17.46 2.56 2.58
N ALA A 134 -17.64 3.73 3.21
CA ALA A 134 -16.85 4.20 4.36
C ALA A 134 -16.61 3.13 5.44
N ALA A 135 -17.64 2.35 5.78
CA ALA A 135 -17.61 1.35 6.84
C ALA A 135 -17.14 -0.06 6.40
N MET A 136 -16.93 -0.31 5.10
CA MET A 136 -16.39 -1.61 4.65
C MET A 136 -14.99 -1.81 5.22
N ILE A 137 -14.71 -3.02 5.70
CA ILE A 137 -13.44 -3.36 6.34
C ILE A 137 -12.53 -4.02 5.32
N HIS A 138 -11.26 -3.61 5.28
CA HIS A 138 -10.24 -4.30 4.52
C HIS A 138 -9.77 -5.55 5.29
N PRO A 139 -10.03 -6.78 4.80
CA PRO A 139 -9.89 -8.00 5.60
C PRO A 139 -8.46 -8.28 6.07
N GLN A 140 -7.44 -7.82 5.33
CA GLN A 140 -6.04 -8.02 5.73
C GLN A 140 -5.53 -7.01 6.78
N PHE A 141 -6.12 -5.82 6.86
CA PHE A 141 -5.63 -4.75 7.74
C PHE A 141 -6.58 -4.41 8.89
N GLY A 142 -7.83 -4.88 8.84
CA GLY A 142 -8.85 -4.60 9.86
C GLY A 142 -9.31 -3.14 9.91
N PHE A 143 -8.88 -2.29 8.98
CA PHE A 143 -9.30 -0.88 8.89
C PHE A 143 -10.51 -0.73 7.99
N THR A 144 -11.38 0.22 8.34
CA THR A 144 -12.45 0.67 7.44
C THR A 144 -11.86 1.45 6.26
N VAL A 145 -12.60 1.55 5.14
CA VAL A 145 -12.20 2.37 3.98
C VAL A 145 -11.97 3.83 4.39
N GLU A 146 -12.80 4.38 5.28
CA GLU A 146 -12.62 5.73 5.84
C GLU A 146 -11.31 5.85 6.62
N GLN A 147 -11.01 4.90 7.50
CA GLN A 147 -9.74 4.87 8.24
C GLN A 147 -8.53 4.76 7.31
N LEU A 148 -8.63 3.97 6.23
CA LEU A 148 -7.58 3.87 5.21
C LEU A 148 -7.36 5.21 4.50
N GLN A 149 -8.43 5.91 4.11
CA GLN A 149 -8.32 7.22 3.46
C GLN A 149 -7.71 8.26 4.39
N GLU A 150 -8.19 8.31 5.63
CA GLU A 150 -7.70 9.25 6.63
C GLU A 150 -6.21 9.03 6.88
N ARG A 151 -5.80 7.78 7.13
CA ARG A 151 -4.38 7.40 7.29
C ARG A 151 -3.54 7.81 6.07
N LEU A 152 -4.05 7.62 4.86
CA LEU A 152 -3.33 8.00 3.64
C LEU A 152 -3.07 9.52 3.58
N ARG A 153 -4.02 10.32 4.09
CA ARG A 153 -3.98 11.79 4.11
C ARG A 153 -3.15 12.36 5.27
N THR A 154 -3.17 11.74 6.44
CA THR A 154 -2.60 12.33 7.67
C THR A 154 -1.33 11.68 8.17
N ILE A 155 -1.02 10.43 7.76
CA ILE A 155 0.20 9.75 8.19
C ILE A 155 1.30 9.92 7.12
N PRO A 156 2.50 10.41 7.44
CA PRO A 156 3.61 10.46 6.50
C PRO A 156 4.15 9.03 6.19
N PRO A 157 4.70 8.78 4.99
CA PRO A 157 5.30 7.49 4.69
C PRO A 157 6.61 7.28 5.47
N ARG A 158 6.93 6.03 5.78
CA ARG A 158 8.19 5.62 6.42
C ARG A 158 9.09 5.00 5.37
N TYR A 159 10.28 5.55 5.21
CA TYR A 159 11.32 4.97 4.37
C TYR A 159 12.31 4.28 5.29
N VAL A 160 12.56 3.01 5.01
CA VAL A 160 13.60 2.27 5.68
C VAL A 160 14.77 2.14 4.71
N VAL A 161 15.83 2.88 5.00
CA VAL A 161 17.04 2.91 4.16
C VAL A 161 18.09 2.08 4.87
N TRP A 162 18.72 1.15 4.17
CA TRP A 162 19.77 0.31 4.72
C TRP A 162 20.92 0.16 3.73
N GLY A 163 22.15 0.33 4.23
CA GLY A 163 23.37 0.29 3.44
C GLY A 163 24.54 0.83 4.26
N ASP A 164 25.75 0.72 3.71
CA ASP A 164 26.96 1.27 4.34
C ASP A 164 27.04 2.79 4.09
N LEU A 165 26.09 3.52 4.68
CA LEU A 165 25.95 4.97 4.54
C LEU A 165 26.47 5.65 5.80
N SER A 166 27.26 6.70 5.61
CA SER A 166 27.67 7.60 6.68
C SER A 166 26.51 8.47 7.19
N PHE A 167 26.64 9.04 8.39
CA PHE A 167 25.66 9.97 8.94
C PHE A 167 25.37 11.19 8.02
N PRO A 168 26.38 11.84 7.41
CA PRO A 168 26.13 12.91 6.43
C PRO A 168 25.31 12.47 5.22
N GLU A 169 25.59 11.29 4.66
CA GLU A 169 24.83 10.76 3.51
C GLU A 169 23.37 10.49 3.87
N ARG A 170 23.12 9.94 5.06
CA ARG A 170 21.78 9.72 5.60
C ARG A 170 21.01 11.03 5.76
N ALA A 171 21.68 12.08 6.25
CA ALA A 171 21.10 13.41 6.40
C ALA A 171 20.78 14.05 5.03
N GLU A 172 21.69 13.93 4.06
CA GLU A 172 21.49 14.42 2.68
C GLU A 172 20.29 13.73 2.01
N ILE A 173 20.20 12.41 2.14
CA ILE A 173 19.06 11.65 1.60
C ILE A 173 17.76 12.13 2.24
N ALA A 174 17.72 12.28 3.58
CA ALA A 174 16.53 12.76 4.27
C ALA A 174 16.13 14.16 3.79
N GLU A 175 17.08 15.08 3.64
CA GLU A 175 16.82 16.45 3.16
C GLU A 175 16.26 16.46 1.74
N ARG A 176 16.89 15.75 0.79
CA ARG A 176 16.42 15.65 -0.61
C ARG A 176 15.06 14.98 -0.72
N CYS A 177 14.75 14.09 0.22
CA CYS A 177 13.46 13.45 0.32
C CYS A 177 12.37 14.36 0.92
N GLY A 178 12.73 15.57 1.35
CA GLY A 178 11.86 16.44 2.14
C GLY A 178 11.49 15.84 3.49
N GLY A 179 12.26 14.85 3.96
CA GLY A 179 12.05 14.07 5.16
C GLY A 179 12.93 14.47 6.33
N ARG A 180 12.93 13.65 7.38
CA ARG A 180 13.83 13.74 8.53
C ARG A 180 14.45 12.37 8.81
N TRP A 181 15.75 12.36 9.11
CA TRP A 181 16.46 11.15 9.53
C TRP A 181 16.14 10.82 10.99
N VAL A 182 15.82 9.56 11.25
CA VAL A 182 15.46 9.00 12.56
C VAL A 182 16.15 7.65 12.68
N GLY A 183 17.36 7.62 13.20
CA GLY A 183 18.13 6.37 13.29
C GLY A 183 19.32 6.47 14.23
N PHE A 184 19.88 5.31 14.57
CA PHE A 184 21.13 5.19 15.32
C PHE A 184 22.35 5.27 14.38
N SER A 185 23.52 5.59 14.93
CA SER A 185 24.82 5.24 14.33
C SER A 185 25.19 3.77 14.59
N ALA A 186 24.20 2.86 14.59
CA ALA A 186 24.45 1.46 14.86
C ALA A 186 24.86 0.76 13.56
N LYS A 187 26.02 0.10 13.57
CA LYS A 187 26.49 -0.74 12.48
C LYS A 187 25.62 -2.00 12.42
N ASP A 188 24.79 -2.06 11.40
CA ASP A 188 24.17 -3.26 10.83
C ASP A 188 23.02 -3.95 11.61
N PRO A 189 21.80 -4.03 11.03
CA PRO A 189 20.69 -4.81 11.56
C PRO A 189 20.85 -6.33 11.52
N VAL A 190 21.94 -6.87 10.95
CA VAL A 190 22.16 -8.32 10.92
C VAL A 190 22.83 -8.84 12.20
N GLY A 191 23.34 -7.95 13.06
CA GLY A 191 23.91 -8.30 14.37
C GLY A 191 22.89 -8.47 15.51
N PHE A 192 21.58 -8.42 15.22
CA PHE A 192 20.49 -8.36 16.22
C PHE A 192 20.15 -9.67 16.93
N VAL A 193 20.65 -10.79 16.41
CA VAL A 193 20.58 -12.07 17.11
C VAL A 193 22.00 -12.36 17.55
N PHE A 194 22.26 -12.27 18.86
CA PHE A 194 23.51 -12.78 19.40
C PHE A 194 23.65 -14.25 19.00
N PRO A 195 24.87 -14.81 18.91
CA PRO A 195 25.07 -16.24 18.64
C PRO A 195 24.29 -17.18 19.58
N THR A 196 23.76 -16.65 20.69
CA THR A 196 22.92 -17.31 21.69
C THR A 196 21.42 -17.38 21.36
N GLY A 197 20.92 -16.63 20.35
CA GLY A 197 19.49 -16.61 20.01
C GLY A 197 18.64 -15.58 20.77
N GLU A 198 19.22 -14.84 21.72
CA GLU A 198 18.48 -13.85 22.52
C GLU A 198 18.25 -12.54 21.74
N LEU A 199 16.99 -12.11 21.69
CA LEU A 199 16.56 -10.82 21.14
C LEU A 199 16.87 -9.67 22.11
N ASP A 200 17.50 -8.60 21.63
CA ASP A 200 17.76 -7.40 22.43
C ASP A 200 16.47 -6.58 22.62
N VAL A 201 15.74 -6.89 23.68
CA VAL A 201 14.53 -6.18 24.11
C VAL A 201 14.81 -4.69 24.37
N GLU A 202 16.00 -4.33 24.84
CA GLU A 202 16.37 -2.95 25.14
C GLU A 202 16.56 -2.14 23.85
N PHE A 203 17.06 -2.79 22.79
CA PHE A 203 17.05 -2.22 21.45
C PHE A 203 15.62 -1.95 20.97
N VAL A 204 14.69 -2.92 21.07
CA VAL A 204 13.28 -2.72 20.65
C VAL A 204 12.65 -1.56 21.42
N ARG A 205 12.88 -1.49 22.73
CA ARG A 205 12.41 -0.39 23.59
C ARG A 205 13.00 0.96 23.18
N SER A 206 14.30 1.01 22.90
CA SER A 206 15.00 2.22 22.47
C SER A 206 14.55 2.67 21.08
N ALA A 207 14.36 1.73 20.17
CA ALA A 207 13.83 1.92 18.82
C ALA A 207 12.41 2.49 18.86
N VAL A 208 11.52 1.88 19.63
CA VAL A 208 10.15 2.36 19.86
C VAL A 208 10.19 3.76 20.46
N THR A 209 11.00 3.99 21.49
CA THR A 209 11.11 5.31 22.15
C THR A 209 11.57 6.40 21.18
N LEU A 210 12.60 6.14 20.37
CA LEU A 210 13.10 7.08 19.36
C LEU A 210 12.06 7.37 18.30
N LEU A 211 11.38 6.32 17.84
CA LEU A 211 10.30 6.44 16.89
C LEU A 211 9.16 7.26 17.51
N THR A 212 8.59 6.89 18.67
CA THR A 212 7.52 7.65 19.36
C THR A 212 7.85 9.13 19.58
N ASN A 213 9.08 9.45 19.98
CA ASN A 213 9.52 10.82 20.25
C ASN A 213 10.00 11.58 18.99
N SER A 214 10.00 10.91 17.83
CA SER A 214 10.34 11.55 16.57
C SER A 214 9.22 12.52 16.15
N PRO A 215 9.54 13.62 15.45
CA PRO A 215 8.56 14.54 14.87
C PRO A 215 7.67 13.93 13.76
N TRP A 216 7.71 12.61 13.54
CA TRP A 216 6.80 11.89 12.64
C TRP A 216 5.35 11.80 13.14
N CYS A 217 5.11 12.18 14.41
CA CYS A 217 3.81 12.22 15.08
C CYS A 217 3.17 13.61 15.04
N GLU A 218 3.83 14.61 14.43
CA GLU A 218 3.27 15.94 14.31
C GLU A 218 2.17 15.97 13.23
N PRO A 219 0.90 16.23 13.57
CA PRO A 219 -0.24 16.12 12.65
C PRO A 219 -0.15 17.01 11.40
N ASN A 220 0.76 17.99 11.41
CA ASN A 220 0.95 18.98 10.36
C ASN A 220 2.24 18.76 9.53
N LEU A 221 3.09 17.80 9.89
CA LEU A 221 4.29 17.48 9.11
C LEU A 221 4.03 16.34 8.11
N MET A 222 3.71 16.72 6.88
CA MET A 222 3.70 15.81 5.72
C MET A 222 5.11 15.41 5.24
N LYS A 223 6.10 15.40 6.14
CA LYS A 223 7.48 15.06 5.81
C LYS A 223 7.73 13.58 6.08
N PRO A 224 8.33 12.84 5.14
CA PRO A 224 8.61 11.44 5.37
C PRO A 224 9.65 11.19 6.46
N CYS A 225 9.50 10.07 7.16
CA CYS A 225 10.48 9.61 8.14
C CYS A 225 11.45 8.64 7.45
N LEU A 226 12.75 8.91 7.53
CA LEU A 226 13.79 7.97 7.10
C LEU A 226 14.39 7.30 8.32
N THR A 227 14.44 5.98 8.33
CA THR A 227 14.98 5.22 9.46
C THR A 227 15.77 3.99 9.01
N GLU A 228 16.63 3.50 9.89
CA GLU A 228 17.24 2.17 9.83
C GLU A 228 16.58 1.20 10.82
N ILE A 229 15.54 1.65 11.53
CA ILE A 229 14.87 0.84 12.55
C ILE A 229 13.82 -0.03 11.85
N TRP A 230 14.00 -1.33 11.93
CA TRP A 230 13.19 -2.34 11.25
C TRP A 230 12.27 -3.10 12.20
N LEU A 231 11.28 -2.45 12.81
CA LEU A 231 10.39 -3.15 13.77
C LEU A 231 9.66 -4.36 13.15
N ASP A 232 9.24 -4.24 11.88
CA ASP A 232 8.57 -5.33 11.18
C ASP A 232 9.53 -6.50 10.89
N LEU A 233 10.81 -6.23 10.64
CA LEU A 233 11.84 -7.27 10.47
C LEU A 233 12.20 -7.93 11.80
N VAL A 234 12.28 -7.16 12.88
CA VAL A 234 12.50 -7.70 14.23
C VAL A 234 11.39 -8.69 14.57
N GLN A 235 10.14 -8.35 14.26
CA GLN A 235 9.01 -9.26 14.43
C GLN A 235 9.11 -10.51 13.54
N ALA A 236 9.48 -10.36 12.27
CA ALA A 236 9.65 -11.50 11.37
C ALA A 236 10.82 -12.42 11.78
N ILE A 237 11.93 -11.86 12.27
CA ILE A 237 13.06 -12.62 12.83
C ILE A 237 12.61 -13.34 14.10
N ALA A 238 11.92 -12.66 15.01
CA ALA A 238 11.41 -13.27 16.24
C ALA A 238 10.47 -14.45 15.94
N GLN A 239 9.59 -14.33 14.94
CA GLN A 239 8.74 -15.44 14.50
C GLN A 239 9.53 -16.64 13.93
N ARG A 240 10.74 -16.41 13.44
CA ARG A 240 11.62 -17.47 12.91
C ARG A 240 12.48 -18.12 13.97
N GLU A 241 13.02 -17.31 14.88
CA GLU A 241 14.04 -17.74 15.85
C GLU A 241 13.43 -18.13 17.21
N LEU A 242 12.28 -17.56 17.60
CA LEU A 242 11.60 -17.87 18.85
C LEU A 242 10.48 -18.88 18.64
N SER A 243 10.16 -19.64 19.69
CA SER A 243 9.04 -20.59 19.66
C SER A 243 8.31 -20.66 21.01
N GLY A 244 7.11 -21.24 21.02
CA GLY A 244 6.34 -21.48 22.25
C GLY A 244 6.10 -20.22 23.08
N GLN A 245 6.44 -20.28 24.37
CA GLN A 245 6.22 -19.18 25.30
C GLN A 245 7.07 -17.95 24.97
N GLU A 246 8.30 -18.13 24.50
CA GLU A 246 9.22 -17.02 24.19
C GLU A 246 8.69 -16.14 23.04
N LEU A 247 8.13 -16.77 22.01
CA LEU A 247 7.47 -16.05 20.92
C LEU A 247 6.22 -15.31 21.41
N THR A 248 5.45 -15.93 22.31
CA THR A 248 4.23 -15.32 22.88
C THR A 248 4.57 -14.09 23.72
N ASP A 249 5.57 -14.20 24.59
CA ASP A 249 6.05 -13.11 25.43
C ASP A 249 6.62 -11.96 24.58
N PHE A 250 7.41 -12.29 23.55
CA PHE A 250 7.90 -11.31 22.59
C PHE A 250 6.75 -10.61 21.85
N GLN A 251 5.74 -11.35 21.37
CA GLN A 251 4.59 -10.76 20.66
C GLN A 251 3.79 -9.83 21.56
N GLN A 252 3.58 -10.20 22.82
CA GLN A 252 2.90 -9.36 23.79
C GLN A 252 3.71 -8.08 24.06
N LEU A 253 5.01 -8.21 24.34
CA LEU A 253 5.89 -7.07 24.59
C LEU A 253 6.01 -6.16 23.37
N ASN A 254 6.20 -6.72 22.18
CA ASN A 254 6.25 -5.96 20.93
C ASN A 254 4.93 -5.21 20.72
N THR A 255 3.78 -5.86 20.93
CA THR A 255 2.47 -5.21 20.85
C THR A 255 2.34 -4.06 21.84
N GLU A 256 2.74 -4.26 23.10
CA GLU A 256 2.70 -3.23 24.14
C GLU A 256 3.59 -2.03 23.78
N LEU A 257 4.81 -2.29 23.31
CA LEU A 257 5.76 -1.25 22.91
C LEU A 257 5.27 -0.49 21.65
N THR A 258 4.85 -1.21 20.61
CA THR A 258 4.49 -0.59 19.33
C THR A 258 3.09 -0.01 19.30
N ARG A 259 2.23 -0.24 20.31
CA ARG A 259 0.86 0.31 20.38
C ARG A 259 0.82 1.83 20.29
N SER A 260 1.88 2.50 20.74
CA SER A 260 2.00 3.97 20.68
C SER A 260 2.48 4.49 19.33
N LEU A 261 3.01 3.62 18.46
CA LEU A 261 3.56 4.02 17.18
C LEU A 261 2.45 4.15 16.14
N PRO A 262 2.39 5.25 15.38
CA PRO A 262 1.51 5.31 14.22
C PRO A 262 1.95 4.23 13.21
N THR A 263 1.03 3.36 12.81
CA THR A 263 1.30 2.40 11.74
C THR A 263 1.59 3.20 10.47
N PRO A 264 2.77 3.06 9.84
CA PRO A 264 3.12 3.84 8.65
C PRO A 264 2.18 3.48 7.50
N LYS A 265 1.81 4.48 6.68
CA LYS A 265 0.97 4.24 5.49
C LYS A 265 1.67 3.46 4.37
N LEU A 266 3.01 3.49 4.35
CA LEU A 266 3.87 2.79 3.41
C LEU A 266 5.26 2.63 4.04
N VAL A 267 5.85 1.45 3.87
CA VAL A 267 7.25 1.15 4.22
C VAL A 267 8.02 0.89 2.92
N VAL A 268 9.00 1.75 2.59
CA VAL A 268 9.86 1.55 1.42
C VAL A 268 11.25 1.14 1.86
N MET A 269 11.70 -0.02 1.39
CA MET A 269 13.04 -0.54 1.66
C MET A 269 14.00 -0.17 0.54
N VAL A 270 15.09 0.55 0.84
CA VAL A 270 16.14 0.84 -0.14
C VAL A 270 17.46 0.26 0.34
N ARG A 271 18.06 -0.62 -0.49
CA ARG A 271 19.40 -1.18 -0.27
C ARG A 271 20.34 -0.71 -1.37
N SER A 272 21.39 0.03 -1.01
CA SER A 272 22.47 0.42 -1.93
C SER A 272 23.71 0.86 -1.14
N ASP A 273 24.88 0.73 -1.76
CA ASP A 273 26.18 1.22 -1.30
C ASP A 273 26.50 2.62 -1.87
N ARG A 274 25.62 3.19 -2.71
CA ARG A 274 25.80 4.49 -3.34
C ARG A 274 24.67 5.45 -3.01
N THR A 275 25.01 6.57 -2.39
CA THR A 275 24.09 7.67 -2.07
C THR A 275 23.33 8.16 -3.30
N SER A 276 23.98 8.30 -4.46
CA SER A 276 23.32 8.71 -5.72
C SER A 276 22.18 7.77 -6.14
N ASP A 277 22.35 6.47 -5.91
CA ASP A 277 21.38 5.46 -6.33
C ASP A 277 20.21 5.39 -5.36
N ILE A 278 20.49 5.59 -4.06
CA ILE A 278 19.45 5.74 -3.04
C ILE A 278 18.65 6.98 -3.33
N VAL A 279 19.28 8.13 -3.52
CA VAL A 279 18.54 9.36 -3.76
C VAL A 279 17.81 9.32 -5.09
N ALA A 280 18.40 8.82 -6.17
CA ALA A 280 17.66 8.67 -7.43
C ALA A 280 16.47 7.71 -7.29
N THR A 281 16.61 6.64 -6.50
CA THR A 281 15.50 5.74 -6.18
C THR A 281 14.46 6.48 -5.35
N MET A 282 14.84 7.11 -4.25
CA MET A 282 13.91 7.83 -3.40
C MET A 282 13.26 9.03 -4.11
N GLU A 283 13.95 9.79 -4.94
CA GLU A 283 13.40 10.90 -5.75
C GLU A 283 12.44 10.37 -6.82
N ARG A 284 12.79 9.32 -7.56
CA ARG A 284 11.86 8.65 -8.48
C ARG A 284 10.62 8.19 -7.73
N GLU A 285 10.80 7.68 -6.52
CA GLU A 285 9.75 7.09 -5.72
C GLU A 285 8.93 8.13 -4.95
N LEU A 286 9.50 9.28 -4.60
CA LEU A 286 8.83 10.44 -4.02
C LEU A 286 8.08 11.25 -5.07
N ILE A 287 8.65 11.40 -6.27
CA ILE A 287 7.97 12.00 -7.43
C ILE A 287 6.82 11.08 -7.85
N ARG A 288 7.02 9.75 -7.83
CA ARG A 288 5.92 8.80 -7.89
C ARG A 288 4.96 9.10 -6.75
N LEU A 289 5.30 8.97 -5.47
CA LEU A 289 4.36 9.14 -4.34
C LEU A 289 3.64 10.50 -4.27
N LYS A 290 4.21 11.58 -4.80
CA LYS A 290 3.56 12.91 -4.95
C LYS A 290 2.59 12.97 -6.16
N CYS A 291 2.72 12.07 -7.13
CA CYS A 291 1.90 11.98 -8.35
C CYS A 291 1.16 10.62 -8.52
N SER A 292 1.40 9.61 -7.67
CA SER A 292 1.07 8.19 -7.84
C SER A 292 1.62 7.28 -6.72
N PRO A 293 0.84 6.41 -6.08
CA PRO A 293 1.31 5.72 -4.88
C PRO A 293 1.77 4.26 -5.07
N PHE A 294 2.80 3.97 -5.88
CA PHE A 294 3.40 2.61 -5.95
C PHE A 294 4.91 2.54 -5.94
N LEU A 295 5.39 1.39 -5.43
CA LEU A 295 6.68 0.77 -5.73
C LEU A 295 6.55 -0.76 -5.90
N THR A 296 7.26 -1.32 -6.89
CA THR A 296 7.70 -2.73 -6.97
C THR A 296 9.16 -2.73 -7.45
N ILE A 297 10.06 -3.44 -6.77
CA ILE A 297 11.44 -3.72 -7.24
C ILE A 297 11.58 -5.24 -7.44
N PRO A 298 11.86 -5.69 -8.67
CA PRO A 298 12.61 -6.93 -8.88
C PRO A 298 13.79 -6.69 -9.85
N ARG A 299 14.95 -7.36 -9.80
CA ARG A 299 15.54 -8.38 -8.93
C ARG A 299 17.04 -8.43 -9.31
N SER A 300 17.97 -8.36 -8.37
CA SER A 300 19.13 -9.24 -8.43
C SER A 300 18.96 -10.25 -7.30
N LYS A 301 18.65 -11.47 -7.74
CA LYS A 301 18.19 -12.66 -7.03
C LYS A 301 18.78 -12.90 -5.62
N ARG A 302 17.86 -13.30 -4.73
CA ARG A 302 17.99 -14.14 -3.52
C ARG A 302 18.34 -13.42 -2.20
N LEU A 303 17.31 -12.99 -1.47
CA LEU A 303 16.93 -13.50 -0.13
C LEU A 303 15.85 -12.61 0.54
N VAL A 304 15.86 -11.30 0.28
CA VAL A 304 14.87 -10.33 0.84
C VAL A 304 13.47 -10.53 0.24
N ASP A 305 13.40 -11.07 -0.99
CA ASP A 305 12.17 -11.52 -1.66
C ASP A 305 11.40 -12.62 -0.89
N GLN A 306 11.93 -13.17 0.22
CA GLN A 306 11.24 -14.18 1.05
C GLN A 306 10.77 -13.69 2.43
N VAL A 307 11.21 -12.54 2.94
CA VAL A 307 10.74 -12.07 4.27
C VAL A 307 9.33 -11.46 4.16
N ALA A 308 9.05 -10.72 3.08
CA ALA A 308 7.79 -10.01 2.88
C ALA A 308 6.62 -10.87 2.37
N SER A 309 6.89 -12.04 1.76
CA SER A 309 5.86 -13.01 1.36
C SER A 309 5.34 -13.89 2.51
N ALA A 310 5.92 -13.81 3.71
CA ALA A 310 5.81 -14.85 4.74
C ALA A 310 5.29 -14.38 6.12
N VAL A 311 4.55 -13.26 6.23
CA VAL A 311 3.63 -13.11 7.37
C VAL A 311 2.30 -13.85 7.09
N LEU A 312 1.99 -14.16 5.82
CA LEU A 312 0.68 -14.69 5.41
C LEU A 312 0.72 -16.04 4.67
N ALA A 313 1.86 -16.72 4.62
CA ALA A 313 1.92 -18.14 4.23
C ALA A 313 1.93 -19.01 5.49
N SER A 314 0.79 -19.05 6.19
CA SER A 314 0.42 -19.97 7.28
C SER A 314 -1.10 -19.82 7.42
N ASN A 315 -1.93 -20.54 6.68
CA ASN A 315 -1.94 -21.99 6.45
C ASN A 315 -1.66 -22.44 5.02
#